data_AF-A0A5E4RIL3-F1
#
_entry.id   AF-A0A5E4RIL3-F1
#
_cell.length_a   1.000
_cell.length_b   1.000
_cell.length_c   1.000
_cell.angle_alpha   90.00
_cell.angle_beta   90.00
_cell.angle_gamma   90.00
#
_symmetry.space_group_name_H-M   'P 1'
#
loop_
_entity.id
_entity.type
_entity.pdbx_description
1 polymer ?
#
loop_
_entity_poly.entity_id
_entity_poly.type
_entity_poly.pdbx_seq_one_letter_code
_entity_poly.pdbx_strand_id
1 'polypeptide(L)'
;MSTTQPHASSPSPLTSRLLLASEKDGAQHTAKHREPRTLTPYFCACQVCADVSVAHSKYVSTRLLAKTRSDSASEALVDTLGFCRDHTATLSAQLAGNSIFRTRAKTAVDWFEEIFSAMPQTTDKVRAMVFGARHRCPACSYRNQRDGHALARFFRALPKCRKESDQVMSTQLCLQHLRDSLASPTVESVAQALRIARSRIRSLDERYGGWSLSGQQLAPIPDLFYLERPTLFEALFRFDVRERSISDQVRLDYQCSVLSMANTGCVICDAVVSARTSWRERFARAVAQQQPLWLVSPTCEIHVAEALMSPSEACQYAAWSSYKTFLTKNLKQRLRKSPLAARHLRRSASWNIPPINEDITDDRTPASIEVEDIEFDVPPALNAGCPACDAEAIAQMKALLKASHRLHQKISPGTVCLKHFAEIFILEPDHVSRNALLMSQVSRLRRLADSDPVGAFGTFS
;
A
#
# COMPACT_ATOMS: atom_id res chain seq x y z
N MET A 1 -7.39 -48.02 41.59
CA MET A 1 -7.44 -48.11 43.07
C MET A 1 -7.20 -46.72 43.62
N SER A 2 -8.10 -46.32 44.50
CA SER A 2 -8.23 -45.02 45.14
C SER A 2 -6.98 -44.61 45.92
N THR A 3 -6.67 -43.32 45.92
CA THR A 3 -6.40 -42.59 47.18
C THR A 3 -6.45 -41.09 46.93
N THR A 4 -7.38 -40.49 47.66
CA THR A 4 -7.73 -39.08 47.77
C THR A 4 -7.02 -38.46 48.97
N GLN A 5 -6.86 -37.13 48.90
CA GLN A 5 -6.71 -36.13 49.99
C GLN A 5 -5.32 -35.94 50.64
N PRO A 6 -5.06 -34.82 51.37
CA PRO A 6 -5.88 -33.59 51.60
C PRO A 6 -5.12 -32.24 51.50
N HIS A 7 -5.93 -31.17 51.67
CA HIS A 7 -5.64 -29.78 51.99
C HIS A 7 -4.55 -29.52 53.04
N ALA A 8 -3.85 -28.38 52.89
CA ALA A 8 -3.22 -27.66 53.99
C ALA A 8 -3.41 -26.14 53.82
N SER A 9 -4.09 -25.56 54.80
CA SER A 9 -4.38 -24.15 55.01
C SER A 9 -3.26 -23.49 55.83
N SER A 10 -2.96 -22.21 55.54
CA SER A 10 -2.56 -21.08 56.41
C SER A 10 -1.70 -21.33 57.67
N PRO A 11 -0.76 -20.41 58.02
CA PRO A 11 -1.17 -19.11 58.55
C PRO A 11 -0.26 -17.89 58.25
N SER A 12 -0.86 -16.71 58.25
CA SER A 12 -0.21 -15.44 58.62
C SER A 12 -0.31 -15.27 60.14
N PRO A 13 0.63 -14.54 60.81
CA PRO A 13 0.24 -13.21 61.28
C PRO A 13 1.37 -12.15 61.46
N LEU A 14 0.97 -10.89 61.29
CA LEU A 14 1.22 -9.67 62.11
C LEU A 14 2.64 -9.28 62.57
N THR A 15 3.06 -8.04 62.25
CA THR A 15 3.26 -6.87 63.16
C THR A 15 4.01 -5.74 62.43
N SER A 16 3.42 -4.56 62.25
CA SER A 16 3.49 -3.39 63.14
C SER A 16 4.86 -2.73 63.26
N ARG A 17 5.07 -1.60 62.56
CA ARG A 17 5.89 -0.44 62.97
C ARG A 17 5.46 0.76 62.11
N LEU A 18 4.56 1.58 62.65
CA LEU A 18 4.80 2.79 63.44
C LEU A 18 5.05 4.04 62.57
N LEU A 19 4.03 4.90 62.61
CA LEU A 19 4.01 6.32 62.34
C LEU A 19 5.16 7.06 63.02
N LEU A 20 5.79 7.97 62.30
CA LEU A 20 6.22 9.25 62.84
C LEU A 20 5.85 10.34 61.83
N ALA A 21 4.87 11.14 62.24
CA ALA A 21 4.60 12.43 61.64
C ALA A 21 5.74 13.39 61.99
N SER A 22 6.14 14.22 61.03
CA SER A 22 6.72 15.53 61.31
C SER A 22 6.21 16.49 60.24
N GLU A 23 5.20 17.26 60.62
CA GLU A 23 4.86 18.52 59.97
C GLU A 23 6.01 19.51 60.24
N LYS A 24 6.52 20.16 59.20
CA LYS A 24 6.78 21.61 59.24
C LYS A 24 7.03 22.17 57.84
N ASP A 25 6.18 23.13 57.54
CA ASP A 25 6.21 24.22 56.58
C ASP A 25 7.53 24.49 55.84
N GLY A 26 7.37 24.67 54.53
CA GLY A 26 8.42 25.17 53.65
C GLY A 26 7.91 25.25 52.21
N ALA A 27 6.96 26.15 51.95
CA ALA A 27 6.54 26.50 50.61
C ALA A 27 7.71 27.10 49.82
N GLN A 28 8.41 26.26 49.06
CA GLN A 28 9.22 26.69 47.92
C GLN A 28 8.74 25.90 46.71
N HIS A 29 8.00 26.59 45.84
CA HIS A 29 7.70 26.14 44.48
C HIS A 29 9.01 26.12 43.67
N THR A 30 9.89 25.16 43.95
CA THR A 30 10.89 24.74 42.97
C THR A 30 10.10 24.06 41.87
N ALA A 31 10.04 24.68 40.69
CA ALA A 31 9.55 24.05 39.48
C ALA A 31 10.28 22.71 39.34
N LYS A 32 9.59 21.60 39.66
CA LYS A 32 10.11 20.25 39.47
C LYS A 32 10.44 20.17 37.99
N HIS A 33 11.73 20.21 37.68
CA HIS A 33 12.27 19.83 36.38
C HIS A 33 11.71 18.43 36.13
N ARG A 34 10.64 18.39 35.35
CA ARG A 34 10.00 17.15 34.95
C ARG A 34 11.03 16.54 34.02
N GLU A 35 11.78 15.56 34.53
CA GLU A 35 12.70 14.79 33.71
C GLU A 35 11.96 14.45 32.42
N PRO A 36 12.54 14.79 31.25
CA PRO A 36 11.91 14.47 29.99
C PRO A 36 11.74 12.97 30.01
N ARG A 37 10.49 12.51 30.18
CA ARG A 37 10.15 11.10 30.09
C ARG A 37 10.79 10.65 28.80
N THR A 38 11.82 9.82 28.91
CA THR A 38 12.42 9.11 27.79
C THR A 38 11.30 8.24 27.25
N LEU A 39 10.49 8.84 26.39
CA LEU A 39 9.53 8.17 25.53
C LEU A 39 10.39 7.43 24.52
N THR A 40 11.14 6.42 24.97
CA THR A 40 11.61 5.35 24.10
C THR A 40 10.35 4.87 23.42
N PRO A 41 10.21 5.15 22.13
CA PRO A 41 8.96 4.89 21.48
C PRO A 41 8.91 3.38 21.29
N TYR A 42 8.22 2.71 22.21
CA TYR A 42 7.83 1.31 22.04
C TYR A 42 6.82 1.31 20.89
N PHE A 43 7.34 1.36 19.66
CA PHE A 43 6.54 1.18 18.48
C PHE A 43 6.03 -0.25 18.51
N CYS A 44 4.74 -0.35 18.72
CA CYS A 44 4.06 -1.59 18.98
C CYS A 44 4.22 -2.56 17.81
N ALA A 45 4.60 -3.80 18.13
CA ALA A 45 4.45 -4.94 17.25
C ALA A 45 2.99 -5.02 16.79
N CYS A 46 2.70 -4.62 15.56
CA CYS A 46 1.33 -4.72 15.06
C CYS A 46 0.94 -6.21 14.99
N GLN A 47 -0.05 -6.62 15.78
CA GLN A 47 -0.48 -8.02 15.86
C GLN A 47 -0.99 -8.51 14.49
N VAL A 48 -1.70 -7.64 13.75
CA VAL A 48 -2.19 -7.95 12.41
C VAL A 48 -1.03 -8.17 11.42
N CYS A 49 0.02 -7.34 11.50
CA CYS A 49 1.22 -7.57 10.68
C CYS A 49 1.89 -8.91 10.98
N ALA A 50 2.03 -9.26 12.26
CA ALA A 50 2.62 -10.54 12.68
C ALA A 50 1.83 -11.74 12.14
N ASP A 51 0.50 -11.72 12.30
CA ASP A 51 -0.40 -12.74 11.76
C ASP A 51 -0.29 -12.89 10.23
N VAL A 52 -0.19 -11.77 9.50
CA VAL A 52 -0.09 -11.75 8.04
C VAL A 52 1.24 -12.30 7.55
N SER A 53 2.36 -11.99 8.21
CA SER A 53 3.68 -12.55 7.88
C SER A 53 3.69 -14.08 8.04
N VAL A 54 3.15 -14.60 9.14
CA VAL A 54 2.99 -16.05 9.34
C VAL A 54 2.12 -16.67 8.23
N ALA A 55 1.06 -15.99 7.82
CA ALA A 55 0.21 -16.45 6.73
C ALA A 55 0.92 -16.43 5.37
N HIS A 56 1.80 -15.47 5.12
CA HIS A 56 2.62 -15.40 3.90
C HIS A 56 3.57 -16.59 3.80
N SER A 57 4.28 -16.94 4.89
CA SER A 57 5.09 -18.16 4.95
C SER A 57 4.26 -19.44 4.69
N LYS A 58 3.01 -19.49 5.18
CA LYS A 58 2.08 -20.59 4.90
C LYS A 58 1.58 -20.62 3.45
N TYR A 59 1.49 -19.48 2.76
CA TYR A 59 1.04 -19.43 1.37
C TYR A 59 1.93 -20.29 0.46
N VAL A 60 3.25 -20.18 0.63
CA VAL A 60 4.21 -20.90 -0.21
C VAL A 60 4.08 -22.42 -0.03
N SER A 61 4.12 -22.89 1.21
CA SER A 61 4.02 -24.33 1.50
C SER A 61 2.66 -24.92 1.16
N THR A 62 1.56 -24.21 1.45
CA THR A 62 0.19 -24.76 1.34
C THR A 62 -0.49 -24.52 0.01
N ARG A 63 -0.13 -23.45 -0.73
CA ARG A 63 -0.75 -23.13 -2.03
C ARG A 63 0.18 -23.44 -3.18
N LEU A 64 1.44 -23.02 -3.10
CA LEU A 64 2.38 -23.16 -4.22
C LEU A 64 3.08 -24.51 -4.27
N LEU A 65 3.21 -25.22 -3.15
CA LEU A 65 3.94 -26.50 -3.06
C LEU A 65 3.09 -27.71 -2.67
N ALA A 66 1.82 -27.54 -2.29
CA ALA A 66 0.98 -28.64 -1.80
C ALA A 66 0.62 -29.66 -2.88
N LYS A 67 1.05 -30.92 -2.72
CA LYS A 67 0.89 -32.01 -3.72
C LYS A 67 -0.57 -32.28 -4.16
N THR A 68 -1.54 -32.06 -3.28
CA THR A 68 -2.95 -32.44 -3.50
C THR A 68 -3.75 -31.47 -4.37
N ARG A 69 -3.17 -30.33 -4.76
CA ARG A 69 -3.86 -29.27 -5.53
C ARG A 69 -2.95 -28.70 -6.61
N SER A 70 -2.45 -29.57 -7.51
CA SER A 70 -1.55 -29.17 -8.60
C SER A 70 -2.12 -28.04 -9.44
N ASP A 71 -3.41 -28.13 -9.76
CA ASP A 71 -4.04 -27.33 -10.81
C ASP A 71 -4.40 -25.93 -10.33
N SER A 72 -4.84 -25.78 -9.08
CA SER A 72 -5.26 -24.49 -8.52
C SER A 72 -4.16 -23.42 -8.49
N ALA A 73 -2.89 -23.83 -8.40
CA ALA A 73 -1.77 -22.90 -8.43
C ALA A 73 -1.49 -22.43 -9.86
N SER A 74 -1.54 -23.35 -10.82
CA SER A 74 -1.42 -23.04 -12.25
C SER A 74 -2.55 -22.12 -12.71
N GLU A 75 -3.78 -22.42 -12.28
CA GLU A 75 -4.97 -21.57 -12.51
C GLU A 75 -4.73 -20.16 -11.99
N ALA A 76 -4.34 -20.03 -10.72
CA ALA A 76 -4.11 -18.74 -10.11
C ALA A 76 -3.00 -17.95 -10.81
N LEU A 77 -1.94 -18.61 -11.28
CA LEU A 77 -0.87 -17.97 -12.06
C LEU A 77 -1.40 -17.41 -13.38
N VAL A 78 -2.21 -18.18 -14.10
CA VAL A 78 -2.80 -17.78 -15.38
C VAL A 78 -3.83 -16.66 -15.18
N ASP A 79 -4.76 -16.81 -14.24
CA ASP A 79 -5.83 -15.85 -13.96
C ASP A 79 -5.33 -14.46 -13.56
N THR A 80 -4.19 -14.43 -12.87
CA THR A 80 -3.57 -13.17 -12.40
C THR A 80 -2.44 -12.68 -13.30
N LEU A 81 -2.10 -13.47 -14.33
CA LEU A 81 -0.93 -13.26 -15.19
C LEU A 81 0.36 -13.06 -14.39
N GLY A 82 0.50 -13.82 -13.30
CA GLY A 82 1.71 -13.90 -12.49
C GLY A 82 1.75 -13.03 -11.23
N PHE A 83 2.96 -12.92 -10.66
CA PHE A 83 3.24 -12.20 -9.41
C PHE A 83 3.63 -10.73 -9.66
N CYS A 84 3.48 -9.89 -8.63
CA CYS A 84 4.09 -8.55 -8.65
C CYS A 84 5.60 -8.65 -8.46
N ARG A 85 6.32 -7.53 -8.65
CA ARG A 85 7.78 -7.45 -8.46
C ARG A 85 8.26 -8.03 -7.14
N ASP A 86 7.65 -7.57 -6.05
CA ASP A 86 8.13 -7.86 -4.70
C ASP A 86 7.96 -9.34 -4.38
N HIS A 87 6.80 -9.90 -4.75
CA HIS A 87 6.55 -11.32 -4.59
C HIS A 87 7.38 -12.15 -5.57
N THR A 88 7.69 -11.66 -6.78
CA THR A 88 8.62 -12.34 -7.68
C THR A 88 9.98 -12.46 -7.01
N ALA A 89 10.58 -11.36 -6.54
CA ALA A 89 11.89 -11.38 -5.90
C ALA A 89 11.92 -12.29 -4.66
N THR A 90 10.90 -12.19 -3.81
CA THR A 90 10.79 -12.99 -2.58
C THR A 90 10.60 -14.48 -2.89
N LEU A 91 9.72 -14.81 -3.84
CA LEU A 91 9.42 -16.18 -4.20
C LEU A 91 10.54 -16.82 -5.04
N SER A 92 11.28 -16.05 -5.83
CA SER A 92 12.43 -16.54 -6.58
C SER A 92 13.47 -17.12 -5.63
N ALA A 93 13.76 -16.44 -4.51
CA ALA A 93 14.67 -16.96 -3.50
C ALA A 93 14.15 -18.25 -2.83
N GLN A 94 12.84 -18.37 -2.62
CA GLN A 94 12.23 -19.50 -1.90
C GLN A 94 11.91 -20.71 -2.78
N LEU A 95 11.66 -20.49 -4.08
CA LEU A 95 11.20 -21.51 -5.02
C LEU A 95 12.24 -21.83 -6.11
N ALA A 96 13.40 -21.17 -6.08
CA ALA A 96 14.53 -21.52 -6.95
C ALA A 96 14.82 -23.03 -6.88
N GLY A 97 14.85 -23.69 -8.03
CA GLY A 97 15.13 -25.13 -8.14
C GLY A 97 14.00 -26.06 -7.67
N ASN A 98 12.86 -25.56 -7.20
CA ASN A 98 11.76 -26.41 -6.75
C ASN A 98 11.05 -27.10 -7.93
N SER A 99 11.15 -28.43 -8.02
CA SER A 99 10.57 -29.21 -9.12
C SER A 99 9.04 -29.19 -9.17
N ILE A 100 8.37 -29.16 -8.00
CA ILE A 100 6.90 -29.10 -7.91
C ILE A 100 6.40 -27.78 -8.52
N PHE A 101 7.02 -26.67 -8.13
CA PHE A 101 6.65 -25.37 -8.68
C PHE A 101 7.00 -25.26 -10.17
N ARG A 102 8.13 -25.83 -10.60
CA ARG A 102 8.51 -25.91 -12.03
C ARG A 102 7.43 -26.61 -12.86
N THR A 103 6.93 -27.76 -12.42
CA THR A 103 5.85 -28.47 -13.12
C THR A 103 4.59 -27.62 -13.22
N ARG A 104 4.21 -26.91 -12.16
CA ARG A 104 3.04 -26.00 -12.16
C ARG A 104 3.23 -24.83 -13.11
N ALA A 105 4.42 -24.25 -13.14
CA ALA A 105 4.75 -23.18 -14.07
C ALA A 105 4.56 -23.68 -15.52
N LYS A 106 5.04 -24.88 -15.87
CA LYS A 106 4.82 -25.47 -17.20
C LYS A 106 3.34 -25.66 -17.52
N THR A 107 2.59 -26.27 -16.61
CA THR A 107 1.13 -26.45 -16.77
C THR A 107 0.42 -25.11 -16.96
N ALA A 108 0.83 -24.07 -16.23
CA ALA A 108 0.32 -22.72 -16.41
C ALA A 108 0.65 -22.12 -17.79
N VAL A 109 1.81 -22.45 -18.39
CA VAL A 109 2.13 -22.03 -19.76
C VAL A 109 1.22 -22.70 -20.78
N ASP A 110 0.97 -24.00 -20.63
CA ASP A 110 0.09 -24.74 -21.53
C ASP A 110 -1.36 -24.23 -21.44
N TRP A 111 -1.84 -23.96 -20.23
CA TRP A 111 -3.16 -23.35 -20.03
C TRP A 111 -3.26 -21.94 -20.58
N PHE A 112 -2.19 -21.15 -20.45
CA PHE A 112 -2.11 -19.81 -21.03
C PHE A 112 -2.21 -19.88 -22.56
N GLU A 113 -1.48 -20.79 -23.21
CA GLU A 113 -1.57 -20.98 -24.66
C GLU A 113 -2.98 -21.41 -25.09
N GLU A 114 -3.58 -22.38 -24.39
CA GLU A 114 -4.93 -22.87 -24.67
C GLU A 114 -5.98 -21.75 -24.58
N ILE A 115 -5.98 -21.00 -23.48
CA ILE A 115 -6.92 -19.89 -23.22
C ILE A 115 -6.83 -18.82 -24.29
N PHE A 116 -5.61 -18.39 -24.65
CA PHE A 116 -5.42 -17.30 -25.60
C PHE A 116 -5.50 -17.74 -27.08
N SER A 117 -5.31 -19.02 -27.38
CA SER A 117 -5.47 -19.56 -28.74
C SER A 117 -6.91 -19.92 -29.07
N ALA A 118 -7.66 -20.45 -28.10
CA ALA A 118 -9.02 -20.95 -28.31
C ALA A 118 -10.10 -19.85 -28.23
N MET A 119 -9.84 -18.77 -27.50
CA MET A 119 -10.87 -17.78 -27.20
C MET A 119 -10.77 -16.53 -28.09
N PRO A 120 -11.86 -16.15 -28.77
CA PRO A 120 -12.00 -14.79 -29.27
C PRO A 120 -11.77 -13.78 -28.13
N GLN A 121 -11.13 -12.65 -28.43
CA GLN A 121 -10.90 -11.52 -27.48
C GLN A 121 -12.17 -11.09 -26.73
N THR A 122 -13.34 -11.43 -27.26
CA THR A 122 -14.64 -11.04 -26.73
C THR A 122 -15.14 -11.92 -25.59
N THR A 123 -14.50 -13.05 -25.30
CA THR A 123 -14.92 -13.88 -24.18
C THR A 123 -14.74 -13.12 -22.86
N ASP A 124 -15.77 -13.15 -22.02
CA ASP A 124 -15.75 -12.49 -20.73
C ASP A 124 -14.61 -12.99 -19.84
N LYS A 125 -14.17 -14.25 -20.02
CA LYS A 125 -13.03 -14.83 -19.31
C LYS A 125 -11.72 -14.14 -19.66
N VAL A 126 -11.37 -14.00 -20.95
CA VAL A 126 -10.12 -13.32 -21.36
C VAL A 126 -10.15 -11.86 -20.89
N ARG A 127 -11.28 -11.16 -21.06
CA ARG A 127 -11.43 -9.79 -20.57
C ARG A 127 -11.25 -9.71 -19.04
N ALA A 128 -11.91 -10.58 -18.29
CA ALA A 128 -11.80 -10.62 -16.83
C ALA A 128 -10.36 -10.91 -16.37
N MET A 129 -9.67 -11.82 -17.05
CA MET A 129 -8.26 -12.12 -16.81
C MET A 129 -7.39 -10.89 -17.10
N VAL A 130 -7.45 -10.32 -18.31
CA VAL A 130 -6.58 -9.20 -18.68
C VAL A 130 -6.85 -7.96 -17.84
N PHE A 131 -8.10 -7.51 -17.74
CA PHE A 131 -8.45 -6.31 -16.96
C PHE A 131 -8.27 -6.54 -15.46
N GLY A 132 -8.52 -7.76 -14.97
CA GLY A 132 -8.31 -8.12 -13.57
C GLY A 132 -6.84 -8.25 -13.19
N ALA A 133 -6.01 -8.80 -14.08
CA ALA A 133 -4.62 -9.10 -13.82
C ALA A 133 -3.77 -7.85 -13.56
N ARG A 134 -4.09 -6.71 -14.21
CA ARG A 134 -3.33 -5.46 -14.07
C ARG A 134 -2.99 -5.11 -12.62
N HIS A 135 -3.94 -5.31 -11.72
CA HIS A 135 -3.79 -4.95 -10.31
C HIS A 135 -3.79 -6.16 -9.36
N ARG A 136 -3.82 -7.39 -9.89
CA ARG A 136 -3.86 -8.60 -9.08
C ARG A 136 -2.51 -9.28 -9.08
N CYS A 137 -2.06 -9.64 -7.88
CA CYS A 137 -1.01 -10.62 -7.68
C CYS A 137 -1.62 -11.66 -6.74
N PRO A 138 -1.47 -12.96 -7.00
CA PRO A 138 -2.15 -13.99 -6.23
C PRO A 138 -1.62 -14.02 -4.79
N ALA A 139 -0.32 -13.74 -4.59
CA ALA A 139 0.27 -13.55 -3.28
C ALA A 139 -0.25 -12.27 -2.58
N CYS A 140 -0.33 -11.12 -3.28
CA CYS A 140 -0.94 -9.91 -2.72
C CYS A 140 -2.42 -10.11 -2.33
N SER A 141 -3.20 -10.79 -3.18
CA SER A 141 -4.60 -11.07 -2.94
C SER A 141 -4.77 -11.96 -1.70
N TYR A 142 -3.97 -13.03 -1.62
CA TYR A 142 -3.94 -13.90 -0.44
C TYR A 142 -3.55 -13.11 0.82
N ARG A 143 -2.51 -12.27 0.73
CA ARG A 143 -2.06 -11.40 1.83
C ARG A 143 -3.17 -10.46 2.29
N ASN A 144 -3.82 -9.76 1.37
CA ASN A 144 -4.91 -8.82 1.67
C ASN A 144 -6.14 -9.52 2.27
N GLN A 145 -6.46 -10.73 1.78
CA GLN A 145 -7.52 -11.54 2.38
C GLN A 145 -7.17 -11.92 3.83
N ARG A 146 -5.93 -12.36 4.06
CA ARG A 146 -5.45 -12.73 5.40
C ARG A 146 -5.40 -11.54 6.33
N ASP A 147 -5.05 -10.38 5.81
CA ASP A 147 -5.08 -9.12 6.51
C ASP A 147 -6.48 -8.76 7.01
N GLY A 148 -7.47 -8.79 6.11
CA GLY A 148 -8.87 -8.55 6.49
C GLY A 148 -9.36 -9.56 7.54
N HIS A 149 -8.98 -10.84 7.41
CA HIS A 149 -9.32 -11.86 8.42
C HIS A 149 -8.60 -11.67 9.76
N ALA A 150 -7.34 -11.27 9.76
CA ALA A 150 -6.57 -10.98 10.97
C ALA A 150 -7.14 -9.75 11.67
N LEU A 151 -7.45 -8.70 10.93
CA LEU A 151 -8.10 -7.50 11.45
C LEU A 151 -9.50 -7.81 12.01
N ALA A 152 -10.30 -8.60 11.31
CA ALA A 152 -11.61 -9.02 11.81
C ALA A 152 -11.51 -9.87 13.09
N ARG A 153 -10.53 -10.78 13.19
CA ARG A 153 -10.25 -11.53 14.43
C ARG A 153 -9.83 -10.59 15.56
N PHE A 154 -8.94 -9.64 15.27
CA PHE A 154 -8.49 -8.64 16.23
C PHE A 154 -9.68 -7.86 16.81
N PHE A 155 -10.58 -7.38 15.95
CA PHE A 155 -11.79 -6.67 16.40
C PHE A 155 -12.74 -7.53 17.24
N ARG A 156 -12.90 -8.81 16.89
CA ARG A 156 -13.71 -9.75 17.70
C ARG A 156 -13.10 -10.06 19.06
N ALA A 157 -11.77 -9.96 19.17
CA ALA A 157 -11.04 -10.20 20.40
C ALA A 157 -10.87 -8.94 21.26
N LEU A 158 -11.35 -7.76 20.80
CA LEU A 158 -11.26 -6.56 21.60
C LEU A 158 -12.07 -6.69 22.90
N PRO A 159 -11.55 -6.15 24.02
CA PRO A 159 -12.32 -6.04 25.25
C PRO A 159 -13.64 -5.31 24.99
N LYS A 160 -14.69 -5.64 25.76
CA LYS A 160 -15.96 -4.89 25.73
C LYS A 160 -15.82 -3.52 26.39
N CYS A 161 -14.86 -3.38 27.32
CA CYS A 161 -14.57 -2.12 28.00
C CYS A 161 -13.86 -1.14 27.07
N ARG A 162 -14.52 -0.04 26.70
CA ARG A 162 -14.01 0.96 25.76
C ARG A 162 -12.59 1.45 26.06
N LYS A 163 -12.24 1.67 27.34
CA LYS A 163 -10.90 2.16 27.72
C LYS A 163 -9.81 1.14 27.40
N GLU A 164 -10.07 -0.14 27.68
CA GLU A 164 -9.16 -1.23 27.38
C GLU A 164 -9.06 -1.46 25.87
N SER A 165 -10.19 -1.39 25.15
CA SER A 165 -10.19 -1.46 23.69
C SER A 165 -9.38 -0.32 23.05
N ASP A 166 -9.52 0.91 23.58
CA ASP A 166 -8.76 2.09 23.14
C ASP A 166 -7.26 1.86 23.37
N GLN A 167 -6.89 1.31 24.53
CA GLN A 167 -5.51 0.97 24.86
C GLN A 167 -4.97 -0.13 23.93
N VAL A 168 -5.71 -1.20 23.70
CA VAL A 168 -5.30 -2.31 22.83
C VAL A 168 -5.13 -1.83 21.39
N MET A 169 -6.09 -1.10 20.82
CA MET A 169 -5.97 -0.55 19.47
C MET A 169 -4.80 0.44 19.34
N SER A 170 -4.58 1.28 20.35
CA SER A 170 -3.46 2.23 20.38
C SER A 170 -2.11 1.58 20.70
N THR A 171 -2.06 0.30 21.06
CA THR A 171 -0.80 -0.41 21.37
C THR A 171 -0.59 -1.70 20.58
N GLN A 172 -1.50 -2.08 19.67
CA GLN A 172 -1.35 -3.34 18.91
C GLN A 172 -1.65 -3.18 17.41
N LEU A 173 -2.05 -2.00 16.96
CA LEU A 173 -2.24 -1.70 15.53
C LEU A 173 -1.25 -0.61 15.08
N CYS A 174 -0.69 -0.78 13.89
CA CYS A 174 0.02 0.30 13.19
C CYS A 174 -0.99 1.33 12.62
N LEU A 175 -0.50 2.48 12.15
CA LEU A 175 -1.37 3.51 11.58
C LEU A 175 -2.12 3.03 10.33
N GLN A 176 -1.46 2.20 9.52
CA GLN A 176 -2.08 1.60 8.34
C GLN A 176 -3.29 0.74 8.72
N HIS A 177 -3.13 -0.18 9.67
CA HIS A 177 -4.26 -1.02 10.10
C HIS A 177 -5.35 -0.25 10.85
N LEU A 178 -5.00 0.81 11.58
CA LEU A 178 -5.99 1.74 12.11
C LEU A 178 -6.78 2.44 10.99
N ARG A 179 -6.14 2.76 9.87
CA ARG A 179 -6.82 3.34 8.70
C ARG A 179 -7.69 2.31 7.98
N ASP A 180 -7.20 1.09 7.80
CA ASP A 180 -7.95 0.02 7.15
C ASP A 180 -9.18 -0.37 7.98
N SER A 181 -9.09 -0.23 9.30
CA SER A 181 -10.22 -0.35 10.23
C SER A 181 -11.36 0.63 9.95
N LEU A 182 -11.11 1.73 9.22
CA LEU A 182 -12.16 2.67 8.82
C LEU A 182 -13.11 2.10 7.76
N ALA A 183 -12.71 1.01 7.09
CA ALA A 183 -13.57 0.24 6.20
C ALA A 183 -14.41 -0.81 6.96
N SER A 184 -14.29 -0.90 8.29
CA SER A 184 -15.06 -1.82 9.13
C SER A 184 -16.57 -1.51 9.05
N PRO A 185 -17.43 -2.54 9.08
CA PRO A 185 -18.87 -2.34 9.04
C PRO A 185 -19.45 -1.75 10.34
N THR A 186 -18.73 -1.79 11.47
CA THR A 186 -19.26 -1.31 12.75
C THR A 186 -18.90 0.14 13.02
N VAL A 187 -19.90 1.00 13.19
CA VAL A 187 -19.73 2.45 13.40
C VAL A 187 -18.87 2.76 14.63
N GLU A 188 -18.98 1.96 15.69
CA GLU A 188 -18.21 2.12 16.93
C GLU A 188 -16.71 1.90 16.70
N SER A 189 -16.33 0.83 15.99
CA SER A 189 -14.92 0.54 15.68
C SER A 189 -14.31 1.61 14.77
N VAL A 190 -15.09 2.14 13.82
CA VAL A 190 -14.67 3.24 12.95
C VAL A 190 -14.43 4.52 13.76
N ALA A 191 -15.37 4.90 14.63
CA ALA A 191 -15.23 6.08 15.48
C ALA A 191 -14.02 5.97 16.43
N GLN A 192 -13.78 4.76 16.96
CA GLN A 192 -12.65 4.45 17.81
C GLN A 192 -11.32 4.55 17.06
N ALA A 193 -11.22 3.87 15.91
CA ALA A 193 -10.05 3.91 15.03
C ALA A 193 -9.72 5.35 14.60
N LEU A 194 -10.72 6.15 14.23
CA LEU A 194 -10.53 7.58 13.88
C LEU A 194 -9.95 8.39 15.04
N ARG A 195 -10.45 8.20 16.26
CA ARG A 195 -9.99 8.95 17.43
C ARG A 195 -8.52 8.65 17.71
N ILE A 196 -8.15 7.36 17.70
CA ILE A 196 -6.78 6.90 17.94
C ILE A 196 -5.86 7.39 16.82
N ALA A 197 -6.27 7.23 15.56
CA ALA A 197 -5.49 7.70 14.42
C ALA A 197 -5.23 9.22 14.50
N ARG A 198 -6.25 10.03 14.83
CA ARG A 198 -6.08 11.49 15.02
C ARG A 198 -5.17 11.82 16.19
N SER A 199 -5.29 11.09 17.31
CA SER A 199 -4.42 11.32 18.47
C SER A 199 -2.95 11.07 18.10
N ARG A 200 -2.69 9.97 17.39
CA ARG A 200 -1.35 9.66 16.90
C ARG A 200 -0.86 10.68 15.88
N ILE A 201 -1.67 11.03 14.88
CA ILE A 201 -1.29 12.04 13.88
C ILE A 201 -1.01 13.40 14.53
N ARG A 202 -1.81 13.83 15.51
CA ARG A 202 -1.53 15.06 16.27
C ARG A 202 -0.24 14.96 17.08
N SER A 203 0.01 13.85 17.74
CA SER A 203 1.28 13.65 18.46
C SER A 203 2.49 13.69 17.51
N LEU A 204 2.34 13.18 16.28
CA LEU A 204 3.37 13.30 15.24
C LEU A 204 3.48 14.76 14.73
N ASP A 205 2.37 15.48 14.64
CA ASP A 205 2.34 16.89 14.23
C ASP A 205 3.05 17.79 15.24
N GLU A 206 2.72 17.63 16.54
CA GLU A 206 3.37 18.31 17.66
C GLU A 206 4.86 17.99 17.74
N ARG A 207 5.27 16.75 17.40
CA ARG A 207 6.65 16.30 17.53
C ARG A 207 7.56 16.74 16.36
N TYR A 208 7.05 16.75 15.12
CA TYR A 208 7.89 17.02 13.94
C TYR A 208 7.53 18.31 13.19
N GLY A 209 6.49 19.05 13.58
CA GLY A 209 6.06 20.24 12.85
C GLY A 209 5.61 19.95 11.41
N GLY A 210 5.11 20.96 10.70
CA GLY A 210 4.69 20.85 9.30
C GLY A 210 5.60 21.64 8.37
N TRP A 211 5.91 21.08 7.19
CA TRP A 211 6.49 21.83 6.08
C TRP A 211 5.36 22.59 5.36
N SER A 212 5.58 23.88 5.09
CA SER A 212 4.63 24.67 4.31
C SER A 212 4.61 24.22 2.84
N LEU A 213 3.45 23.74 2.38
CA LEU A 213 3.26 23.35 0.97
C LEU A 213 3.27 24.53 -0.01
N SER A 214 3.14 25.77 0.49
CA SER A 214 3.10 27.00 -0.33
C SER A 214 4.49 27.56 -0.69
N GLY A 215 5.58 26.88 -0.29
CA GLY A 215 6.94 27.25 -0.71
C GLY A 215 7.55 28.43 0.06
N GLN A 216 6.83 29.02 1.02
CA GLN A 216 7.37 30.08 1.88
C GLN A 216 7.95 29.50 3.16
N GLN A 217 9.28 29.60 3.27
CA GLN A 217 10.16 29.18 4.35
C GLN A 217 10.18 27.68 4.69
N LEU A 218 11.38 27.10 4.58
CA LEU A 218 11.72 25.81 5.15
C LEU A 218 11.59 25.90 6.67
N ALA A 219 10.63 25.20 7.26
CA ALA A 219 10.73 24.88 8.68
C ALA A 219 12.05 24.10 8.87
N PRO A 220 12.88 24.44 9.87
CA PRO A 220 14.08 23.67 10.15
C PRO A 220 13.68 22.20 10.37
N ILE A 221 14.43 21.28 9.76
CA ILE A 221 14.20 19.84 9.95
C ILE A 221 14.38 19.57 11.45
N PRO A 222 13.37 19.00 12.15
CA PRO A 222 13.52 18.73 13.57
C PRO A 222 14.66 17.73 13.81
N ASP A 223 15.54 18.00 14.78
CA ASP A 223 16.69 17.15 15.10
C ASP A 223 16.28 15.68 15.37
N LEU A 224 15.10 15.48 15.97
CA LEU A 224 14.55 14.16 16.28
C LEU A 224 14.04 13.38 15.07
N PHE A 225 13.80 14.05 13.94
CA PHE A 225 13.29 13.38 12.73
C PHE A 225 14.26 12.33 12.22
N TYR A 226 15.57 12.62 12.25
CA TYR A 226 16.60 11.68 11.80
C TYR A 226 16.61 10.39 12.63
N LEU A 227 16.56 10.54 13.97
CA LEU A 227 16.60 9.43 14.91
C LEU A 227 15.34 8.56 14.84
N GLU A 228 14.18 9.19 14.61
CA GLU A 228 12.88 8.50 14.59
C GLU A 228 12.42 8.12 13.17
N ARG A 229 13.20 8.45 12.12
CA ARG A 229 12.87 8.10 10.73
C ARG A 229 12.64 6.60 10.52
N PRO A 230 13.52 5.67 10.97
CA PRO A 230 13.28 4.24 10.77
C PRO A 230 11.96 3.79 11.38
N THR A 231 11.61 4.41 12.51
CA THR A 231 10.40 4.07 13.24
C THR A 231 9.14 4.73 12.68
N LEU A 232 9.23 5.94 12.12
CA LEU A 232 8.17 6.56 11.33
C LEU A 232 7.89 5.73 10.09
N PHE A 233 8.95 5.28 9.42
CA PHE A 233 8.86 4.41 8.27
C PHE A 233 8.14 3.11 8.62
N GLU A 234 8.48 2.45 9.72
CA GLU A 234 7.80 1.24 10.20
C GLU A 234 6.35 1.51 10.66
N ALA A 235 6.07 2.66 11.29
CA ALA A 235 4.75 2.99 11.81
C ALA A 235 3.73 3.34 10.71
N LEU A 236 4.21 3.95 9.61
CA LEU A 236 3.40 4.41 8.49
C LEU A 236 3.31 3.35 7.38
N PHE A 237 4.36 2.55 7.18
CA PHE A 237 4.46 1.66 6.04
C PHE A 237 4.58 0.20 6.47
N ARG A 238 3.92 -0.67 5.70
CA ARG A 238 4.09 -2.13 5.76
C ARG A 238 5.39 -2.54 5.08
N PHE A 239 6.53 -2.21 5.65
CA PHE A 239 7.74 -2.92 5.27
C PHE A 239 7.91 -4.11 6.19
N ASP A 240 7.94 -5.31 5.62
CA ASP A 240 8.32 -6.56 6.30
C ASP A 240 9.80 -6.48 6.71
N VAL A 241 10.09 -5.63 7.69
CA VAL A 241 11.43 -5.53 8.31
C VAL A 241 11.65 -6.71 9.26
N ARG A 242 10.58 -7.38 9.72
CA ARG A 242 10.64 -8.44 10.74
C ARG A 242 11.07 -9.82 10.26
N GLU A 243 11.04 -10.12 8.96
CA GLU A 243 11.59 -11.40 8.46
C GLU A 243 13.13 -11.40 8.35
N ARG A 244 13.82 -10.32 8.76
CA ARG A 244 15.29 -10.18 8.68
C ARG A 244 16.00 -10.08 10.02
N SER A 245 15.53 -10.81 11.02
CA SER A 245 16.32 -11.04 12.24
C SER A 245 17.40 -12.13 12.06
N ILE A 246 17.68 -12.56 10.81
CA ILE A 246 18.73 -13.53 10.50
C ILE A 246 19.68 -12.92 9.46
N SER A 247 20.80 -12.40 9.96
CA SER A 247 21.98 -11.81 9.29
C SER A 247 21.94 -10.32 8.89
N ASP A 248 22.87 -9.57 9.48
CA ASP A 248 23.20 -8.17 9.23
C ASP A 248 23.70 -7.88 7.80
N GLN A 249 23.91 -8.90 6.95
CA GLN A 249 24.42 -8.73 5.58
C GLN A 249 23.35 -8.36 4.54
N VAL A 250 22.05 -8.55 4.83
CA VAL A 250 20.96 -8.22 3.88
C VAL A 250 20.50 -6.76 3.96
N ARG A 251 21.10 -5.95 4.85
CA ARG A 251 20.81 -4.51 4.95
C ARG A 251 21.25 -3.72 3.70
N LEU A 252 22.23 -4.24 2.96
CA LEU A 252 22.73 -3.62 1.72
C LEU A 252 21.98 -4.08 0.46
N ASP A 253 21.47 -5.31 0.41
CA ASP A 253 20.77 -5.83 -0.78
C ASP A 253 19.34 -5.30 -0.94
N TYR A 254 18.70 -4.79 0.12
CA TYR A 254 17.34 -4.25 0.03
C TYR A 254 17.26 -2.79 -0.42
N GLN A 255 18.34 -2.02 -0.23
CA GLN A 255 18.54 -0.80 -1.01
C GLN A 255 18.52 -1.12 -2.51
N CYS A 256 18.74 -2.37 -2.92
CA CYS A 256 18.80 -2.78 -4.29
C CYS A 256 17.53 -3.48 -4.82
N SER A 257 16.45 -3.72 -4.04
CA SER A 257 15.25 -4.43 -4.57
C SER A 257 14.06 -3.50 -4.88
N VAL A 258 13.74 -2.53 -4.01
CA VAL A 258 12.77 -1.45 -4.30
C VAL A 258 13.37 -0.43 -5.26
N LEU A 259 14.69 -0.24 -5.20
CA LEU A 259 15.48 0.55 -6.15
C LEU A 259 16.22 -0.30 -7.18
N SER A 260 15.92 -1.60 -7.34
CA SER A 260 16.53 -2.37 -8.43
C SER A 260 16.08 -1.76 -9.74
N MET A 261 16.87 -0.86 -10.29
CA MET A 261 16.74 -0.38 -11.65
C MET A 261 17.23 -1.45 -12.63
N ALA A 262 17.39 -2.70 -12.18
CA ALA A 262 17.69 -3.83 -13.03
C ALA A 262 16.60 -3.90 -14.10
N ASN A 263 17.02 -3.76 -15.36
CA ASN A 263 16.18 -3.91 -16.53
C ASN A 263 15.32 -5.15 -16.35
N THR A 264 14.01 -4.96 -16.25
CA THR A 264 13.04 -6.05 -16.09
C THR A 264 12.96 -6.90 -17.36
N GLY A 265 13.63 -6.44 -18.43
CA GLY A 265 13.45 -6.92 -19.78
C GLY A 265 12.10 -6.52 -20.35
N CYS A 266 11.22 -5.82 -19.62
CA CYS A 266 9.95 -5.34 -20.15
C CYS A 266 10.07 -3.87 -20.52
N VAL A 267 9.95 -3.57 -21.81
CA VAL A 267 10.09 -2.20 -22.34
C VAL A 267 9.12 -1.18 -21.71
N ILE A 268 7.97 -1.64 -21.21
CA ILE A 268 6.98 -0.79 -20.53
C ILE A 268 7.31 -0.60 -19.05
N CYS A 269 7.68 -1.67 -18.34
CA CYS A 269 8.16 -1.55 -16.96
C CYS A 269 9.39 -0.65 -16.88
N ASP A 270 10.33 -0.77 -17.83
CA ASP A 270 11.54 0.05 -17.88
C ASP A 270 11.18 1.53 -18.11
N ALA A 271 10.15 1.83 -18.91
CA ALA A 271 9.64 3.19 -19.08
C ALA A 271 9.01 3.74 -17.79
N VAL A 272 8.26 2.92 -17.04
CA VAL A 272 7.70 3.29 -15.73
C VAL A 272 8.81 3.58 -14.71
N VAL A 273 9.84 2.72 -14.64
CA VAL A 273 11.00 2.92 -13.77
C VAL A 273 11.77 4.20 -14.14
N SER A 274 11.94 4.47 -15.44
CA SER A 274 12.54 5.72 -15.93
C SER A 274 11.73 6.95 -15.51
N ALA A 275 10.40 6.89 -15.62
CA ALA A 275 9.52 7.98 -15.21
C ALA A 275 9.53 8.21 -13.70
N ARG A 276 9.56 7.14 -12.90
CA ARG A 276 9.75 7.20 -11.44
C ARG A 276 11.06 7.87 -11.08
N THR A 277 12.16 7.50 -11.74
CA THR A 277 13.48 8.11 -11.52
C THR A 277 13.46 9.61 -11.87
N SER A 278 12.91 9.94 -13.04
CA SER A 278 12.74 11.33 -13.49
C SER A 278 11.86 12.16 -12.55
N TRP A 279 10.83 11.54 -11.96
CA TRP A 279 10.01 12.18 -10.93
C TRP A 279 10.83 12.46 -9.66
N ARG A 280 11.61 11.49 -9.15
CA ARG A 280 12.45 11.70 -7.96
C ARG A 280 13.45 12.84 -8.14
N GLU A 281 14.07 12.93 -9.32
CA GLU A 281 14.97 14.04 -9.66
C GLU A 281 14.25 15.38 -9.71
N ARG A 282 13.03 15.44 -10.26
CA ARG A 282 12.21 16.65 -10.25
C ARG A 282 11.79 17.05 -8.84
N PHE A 283 11.38 16.08 -8.02
CA PHE A 283 11.02 16.32 -6.63
C PHE A 283 12.22 16.86 -5.84
N ALA A 284 13.39 16.24 -5.97
CA ALA A 284 14.60 16.70 -5.32
C ALA A 284 15.01 18.12 -5.75
N ARG A 285 14.92 18.42 -7.05
CA ARG A 285 15.16 19.79 -7.56
C ARG A 285 14.16 20.80 -7.01
N ALA A 286 12.87 20.46 -6.97
CA ALA A 286 11.85 21.35 -6.42
C ALA A 286 12.08 21.64 -4.94
N VAL A 287 12.47 20.63 -4.15
CA VAL A 287 12.85 20.82 -2.74
C VAL A 287 14.07 21.73 -2.61
N ALA A 288 15.13 21.47 -3.39
CA ALA A 288 16.35 22.27 -3.36
C ALA A 288 16.12 23.73 -3.79
N GLN A 289 15.22 23.96 -4.75
CA GLN A 289 14.86 25.28 -5.26
C GLN A 289 13.72 25.95 -4.49
N GLN A 290 13.24 25.33 -3.40
CA GLN A 290 12.10 25.81 -2.60
C GLN A 290 10.85 26.10 -3.44
N GLN A 291 10.64 25.34 -4.51
CA GLN A 291 9.46 25.47 -5.36
C GLN A 291 8.21 24.94 -4.66
N PRO A 292 7.01 25.42 -5.05
CA PRO A 292 5.75 24.88 -4.54
C PRO A 292 5.66 23.36 -4.74
N LEU A 293 5.59 22.62 -3.64
CA LEU A 293 5.71 21.16 -3.65
C LEU A 293 4.40 20.45 -4.04
N TRP A 294 3.27 21.15 -4.12
CA TRP A 294 1.97 20.54 -4.42
C TRP A 294 1.91 19.88 -5.82
N LEU A 295 2.77 20.27 -6.76
CA LEU A 295 2.87 19.67 -8.11
C LEU A 295 3.68 18.38 -8.17
N VAL A 296 4.59 18.17 -7.22
CA VAL A 296 5.62 17.13 -7.33
C VAL A 296 5.72 16.25 -6.10
N SER A 297 5.21 16.69 -4.95
CA SER A 297 5.31 15.94 -3.71
C SER A 297 4.44 14.69 -3.74
N PRO A 298 4.95 13.58 -3.17
CA PRO A 298 4.19 12.35 -3.14
C PRO A 298 3.04 12.47 -2.14
N THR A 299 1.86 11.96 -2.53
CA THR A 299 0.65 11.93 -1.70
C THR A 299 0.19 10.50 -1.39
N CYS A 300 0.79 9.49 -2.02
CA CYS A 300 0.54 8.09 -1.72
C CYS A 300 1.65 7.49 -0.84
N GLU A 301 1.35 6.41 -0.15
CA GLU A 301 2.34 5.76 0.74
C GLU A 301 3.61 5.31 0.03
N ILE A 302 3.45 4.72 -1.15
CA ILE A 302 4.54 4.07 -1.87
C ILE A 302 5.63 5.09 -2.19
N HIS A 303 5.24 6.21 -2.80
CA HIS A 303 6.19 7.24 -3.21
C HIS A 303 6.73 8.07 -2.04
N VAL A 304 6.01 8.15 -0.92
CA VAL A 304 6.54 8.74 0.31
C VAL A 304 7.63 7.86 0.89
N ALA A 305 7.42 6.54 0.95
CA ALA A 305 8.44 5.60 1.38
C ALA A 305 9.70 5.70 0.48
N GLU A 306 9.52 5.77 -0.84
CA GLU A 306 10.64 5.96 -1.78
C GLU A 306 11.40 7.27 -1.55
N ALA A 307 10.69 8.36 -1.24
CA ALA A 307 11.31 9.64 -0.92
C ALA A 307 12.01 9.63 0.45
N LEU A 308 11.48 8.91 1.44
CA LEU A 308 12.12 8.70 2.74
C LEU A 308 13.43 7.89 2.65
N MET A 309 13.60 7.10 1.59
CA MET A 309 14.84 6.41 1.26
C MET A 309 15.84 7.28 0.46
N SER A 310 15.49 8.52 0.11
CA SER A 310 16.41 9.46 -0.56
C SER A 310 17.61 9.80 0.33
N PRO A 311 18.82 10.03 -0.21
CA PRO A 311 19.94 10.52 0.60
C PRO A 311 19.72 11.94 1.15
N SER A 312 18.85 12.75 0.53
CA SER A 312 18.59 14.13 0.95
C SER A 312 17.57 14.20 2.09
N GLU A 313 17.99 14.65 3.27
CA GLU A 313 17.12 14.83 4.44
C GLU A 313 15.97 15.82 4.16
N ALA A 314 16.26 16.89 3.42
CA ALA A 314 15.24 17.84 2.96
C ALA A 314 14.15 17.13 2.14
N CYS A 315 14.52 16.24 1.22
CA CYS A 315 13.55 15.48 0.43
C CYS A 315 12.72 14.52 1.30
N GLN A 316 13.36 13.86 2.27
CA GLN A 316 12.70 12.94 3.19
C GLN A 316 11.64 13.68 4.02
N TYR A 317 12.03 14.78 4.66
CA TYR A 317 11.13 15.57 5.50
C TYR A 317 10.01 16.22 4.67
N ALA A 318 10.32 16.74 3.47
CA ALA A 318 9.33 17.31 2.55
C ALA A 318 8.26 16.30 2.11
N ALA A 319 8.67 15.07 1.78
CA ALA A 319 7.74 14.03 1.40
C ALA A 319 6.83 13.62 2.55
N TRP A 320 7.40 13.45 3.75
CA TRP A 320 6.67 13.16 4.97
C TRP A 320 5.63 14.24 5.30
N SER A 321 6.04 15.50 5.30
CA SER A 321 5.15 16.63 5.61
C SER A 321 4.02 16.78 4.60
N SER A 322 4.29 16.59 3.31
CA SER A 322 3.26 16.63 2.27
C SER A 322 2.24 15.52 2.47
N TYR A 323 2.71 14.30 2.74
CA TYR A 323 1.85 13.16 3.00
C TYR A 323 1.02 13.32 4.27
N LYS A 324 1.59 13.82 5.36
CA LYS A 324 0.86 14.13 6.60
C LYS A 324 -0.23 15.17 6.34
N THR A 325 0.07 16.22 5.57
CA THR A 325 -0.91 17.24 5.19
C THR A 325 -2.04 16.63 4.35
N PHE A 326 -1.71 15.73 3.43
CA PHE A 326 -2.70 14.96 2.66
C PHE A 326 -3.56 14.06 3.56
N LEU A 327 -2.97 13.33 4.51
CA LEU A 327 -3.67 12.47 5.45
C LEU A 327 -4.68 13.26 6.30
N THR A 328 -4.26 14.39 6.87
CA THR A 328 -5.12 15.23 7.71
C THR A 328 -6.31 15.80 6.92
N LYS A 329 -6.09 16.24 5.68
CA LYS A 329 -7.17 16.72 4.79
C LYS A 329 -8.17 15.62 4.44
N ASN A 330 -7.71 14.42 4.08
CA ASN A 330 -8.58 13.30 3.73
C ASN A 330 -9.41 12.77 4.91
N LEU A 331 -8.83 12.72 6.10
CA LEU A 331 -9.58 12.34 7.32
C LEU A 331 -10.72 13.31 7.61
N LYS A 332 -10.55 14.61 7.33
CA LYS A 332 -11.62 15.63 7.50
C LYS A 332 -12.75 15.44 6.48
N GLN A 333 -12.44 15.10 5.23
CA GLN A 333 -13.44 14.96 4.17
C GLN A 333 -14.30 13.68 4.30
N ARG A 334 -13.71 12.54 4.68
CA ARG A 334 -14.49 11.27 4.85
C ARG A 334 -15.60 11.38 5.90
N LEU A 335 -15.45 12.26 6.89
CA LEU A 335 -16.49 12.53 7.90
C LEU A 335 -17.73 13.20 7.31
N ARG A 336 -17.54 14.10 6.33
CA ARG A 336 -18.66 14.79 5.67
C ARG A 336 -19.49 13.82 4.85
N LYS A 337 -18.88 12.71 4.39
CA LYS A 337 -19.55 11.60 3.69
C LYS A 337 -19.96 10.46 4.63
N SER A 338 -20.42 10.80 5.84
CA SER A 338 -20.97 9.83 6.80
C SER A 338 -22.08 8.97 6.14
N PRO A 339 -22.22 7.68 6.51
CA PRO A 339 -23.21 6.75 5.92
C PRO A 339 -24.67 7.22 6.01
N LEU A 340 -24.98 8.18 6.90
CA LEU A 340 -26.31 8.79 6.96
C LEU A 340 -26.65 9.58 5.68
N ALA A 341 -25.67 10.20 5.02
CA ALA A 341 -25.87 10.81 3.70
C ALA A 341 -25.99 9.76 2.58
N ALA A 342 -25.33 8.59 2.74
CA ALA A 342 -25.43 7.49 1.77
C ALA A 342 -26.79 6.77 1.79
N ARG A 343 -27.56 6.86 2.90
CA ARG A 343 -28.95 6.36 2.94
C ARG A 343 -29.90 7.17 2.06
N HIS A 344 -29.58 8.43 1.75
CA HIS A 344 -30.42 9.27 0.89
C HIS A 344 -30.10 9.15 -0.62
N LEU A 345 -29.01 8.48 -0.99
CA LEU A 345 -28.53 8.34 -2.37
C LEU A 345 -28.76 6.95 -2.98
N ARG A 346 -29.54 6.07 -2.33
CA ARG A 346 -30.08 4.86 -2.96
C ARG A 346 -31.41 5.12 -3.66
N ARG A 347 -31.49 6.18 -4.46
CA ARG A 347 -32.50 6.28 -5.53
C ARG A 347 -31.76 6.14 -6.85
N SER A 348 -31.88 4.95 -7.43
CA SER A 348 -31.74 4.64 -8.85
C SER A 348 -30.56 5.27 -9.59
N ALA A 349 -29.45 4.52 -9.68
CA ALA A 349 -28.62 4.57 -10.88
C ALA A 349 -29.38 3.87 -12.03
N SER A 350 -30.44 4.50 -12.52
CA SER A 350 -30.96 4.22 -13.86
C SER A 350 -30.12 5.04 -14.82
N TRP A 351 -29.39 4.38 -15.71
CA TRP A 351 -28.75 5.00 -16.87
C TRP A 351 -29.83 5.47 -17.86
N ASN A 352 -30.58 6.50 -17.49
CA ASN A 352 -31.46 7.21 -18.41
C ASN A 352 -30.94 8.65 -18.51
N ILE A 353 -30.40 8.93 -19.69
CA ILE A 353 -30.15 10.26 -20.23
C ILE A 353 -31.38 11.13 -19.93
N PRO A 354 -31.25 12.30 -19.29
CA PRO A 354 -32.40 13.20 -19.15
C PRO A 354 -32.81 13.67 -20.55
N PRO A 355 -34.11 13.63 -20.90
CA PRO A 355 -34.57 14.27 -22.12
C PRO A 355 -34.28 15.77 -22.02
N ILE A 356 -33.69 16.30 -23.08
CA ILE A 356 -33.55 17.73 -23.28
C ILE A 356 -34.98 18.25 -23.45
N ASN A 357 -35.55 18.82 -22.39
CA ASN A 357 -36.74 19.65 -22.53
C ASN A 357 -36.26 21.07 -22.87
N GLU A 358 -36.29 21.37 -24.16
CA GLU A 358 -36.40 22.73 -24.68
C GLU A 358 -37.81 23.22 -24.31
N ASP A 359 -37.90 24.03 -23.27
CA ASP A 359 -38.86 25.13 -23.12
C ASP A 359 -38.87 25.55 -21.66
N ILE A 360 -38.26 26.71 -21.39
CA ILE A 360 -38.73 27.72 -20.42
C ILE A 360 -37.99 29.01 -20.82
N THR A 361 -38.73 29.87 -21.52
CA THR A 361 -38.53 31.31 -21.50
C THR A 361 -38.79 31.79 -20.08
N ASP A 362 -37.76 32.12 -19.31
CA ASP A 362 -37.94 32.93 -18.10
C ASP A 362 -36.86 34.01 -18.07
N ASP A 363 -37.36 35.22 -18.24
CA ASP A 363 -36.66 36.50 -18.30
C ASP A 363 -36.24 36.87 -16.88
N ARG A 364 -35.18 36.24 -16.39
CA ARG A 364 -34.53 36.61 -15.12
C ARG A 364 -33.18 37.22 -15.40
N THR A 365 -33.17 38.54 -15.27
CA THR A 365 -32.00 39.40 -15.09
C THR A 365 -30.91 38.68 -14.27
N PRO A 366 -29.69 38.52 -14.82
CA PRO A 366 -28.59 37.96 -14.06
C PRO A 366 -28.22 39.00 -12.99
N ALA A 367 -28.56 38.68 -11.73
CA ALA A 367 -27.93 39.32 -10.60
C ALA A 367 -26.42 39.16 -10.80
N SER A 368 -25.73 40.28 -10.94
CA SER A 368 -24.28 40.37 -10.94
C SER A 368 -23.76 39.62 -9.72
N ILE A 369 -23.31 38.39 -9.96
CA ILE A 369 -22.43 37.69 -9.03
C ILE A 369 -21.17 38.56 -9.05
N GLU A 370 -21.02 39.38 -8.01
CA GLU A 370 -19.75 39.96 -7.65
C GLU A 370 -18.78 38.80 -7.58
N VAL A 371 -17.91 38.74 -8.59
CA VAL A 371 -16.77 37.84 -8.61
C VAL A 371 -15.86 38.37 -7.51
N GLU A 372 -16.11 37.95 -6.28
CA GLU A 372 -15.10 37.95 -5.23
C GLU A 372 -13.85 37.36 -5.86
N ASP A 373 -12.75 38.11 -5.77
CA ASP A 373 -11.43 37.74 -6.25
C ASP A 373 -11.19 36.26 -6.01
N ILE A 374 -11.21 35.47 -7.09
CA ILE A 374 -10.87 34.07 -7.05
C ILE A 374 -9.39 34.03 -6.65
N GLU A 375 -9.12 33.91 -5.35
CA GLU A 375 -7.82 33.57 -4.81
C GLU A 375 -7.33 32.34 -5.58
N PHE A 376 -6.41 32.57 -6.51
CA PHE A 376 -5.71 31.55 -7.28
C PHE A 376 -4.79 30.67 -6.41
N ASP A 377 -4.83 30.86 -5.09
CA ASP A 377 -4.09 30.08 -4.08
C ASP A 377 -4.80 28.79 -3.66
N VAL A 378 -6.00 28.49 -4.20
CA VAL A 378 -6.62 27.18 -3.96
C VAL A 378 -5.87 26.11 -4.76
N PRO A 379 -5.13 25.19 -4.09
CA PRO A 379 -4.41 24.14 -4.80
C PRO A 379 -5.40 23.28 -5.60
N PRO A 380 -5.05 22.84 -6.82
CA PRO A 380 -5.97 22.10 -7.68
C PRO A 380 -6.56 20.89 -6.95
N ALA A 381 -7.80 20.58 -7.33
CA ALA A 381 -8.73 19.69 -6.65
C ALA A 381 -8.05 18.52 -5.92
N LEU A 382 -8.34 18.38 -4.62
CA LEU A 382 -7.85 17.36 -3.67
C LEU A 382 -8.12 15.89 -4.07
N ASN A 383 -8.71 15.65 -5.24
CA ASN A 383 -8.83 14.33 -5.87
C ASN A 383 -7.71 14.06 -6.88
N ALA A 384 -6.79 15.01 -7.10
CA ALA A 384 -5.61 14.78 -7.91
C ALA A 384 -4.84 13.58 -7.35
N GLY A 385 -4.48 12.67 -8.25
CA GLY A 385 -3.69 11.49 -7.91
C GLY A 385 -2.34 11.87 -7.30
N CYS A 386 -1.58 10.88 -6.87
CA CYS A 386 -0.20 11.16 -6.52
C CYS A 386 0.58 11.55 -7.79
N PRO A 387 1.29 12.69 -7.82
CA PRO A 387 2.02 13.14 -9.01
C PRO A 387 3.01 12.11 -9.56
N ALA A 388 3.58 11.29 -8.68
CA ALA A 388 4.45 10.18 -9.05
C ALA A 388 3.68 9.03 -9.72
N CYS A 389 2.53 8.63 -9.16
CA CYS A 389 1.62 7.66 -9.79
C CYS A 389 1.16 8.14 -11.17
N ASP A 390 0.84 9.43 -11.32
CA ASP A 390 0.41 9.99 -12.59
C ASP A 390 1.54 9.96 -13.63
N ALA A 391 2.77 10.32 -13.23
CA ALA A 391 3.94 10.22 -14.10
C ALA A 391 4.18 8.77 -14.57
N GLU A 392 4.05 7.80 -13.67
CA GLU A 392 4.16 6.37 -13.99
C GLU A 392 3.06 5.90 -14.93
N ALA A 393 1.81 6.27 -14.68
CA ALA A 393 0.67 5.92 -15.52
C ALA A 393 0.80 6.49 -16.95
N ILE A 394 1.22 7.75 -17.06
CA ILE A 394 1.49 8.40 -18.36
C ILE A 394 2.61 7.67 -19.11
N ALA A 395 3.70 7.33 -18.42
CA ALA A 395 4.82 6.63 -19.02
C ALA A 395 4.42 5.21 -19.48
N GLN A 396 3.67 4.49 -18.65
CA GLN A 396 3.11 3.18 -19.00
C GLN A 396 2.28 3.29 -20.29
N MET A 397 1.35 4.24 -20.35
CA MET A 397 0.46 4.42 -21.51
C MET A 397 1.24 4.77 -22.78
N LYS A 398 2.20 5.70 -22.69
CA LYS A 398 3.06 6.05 -23.83
C LYS A 398 3.86 4.85 -24.35
N ALA A 399 4.41 4.03 -23.45
CA ALA A 399 5.17 2.85 -23.83
C ALA A 399 4.28 1.76 -24.43
N LEU A 400 3.06 1.56 -23.90
CA LEU A 400 2.07 0.63 -24.45
C LEU A 400 1.68 1.00 -25.89
N LEU A 401 1.33 2.26 -26.12
CA LEU A 401 0.96 2.74 -27.46
C LEU A 401 2.12 2.60 -28.45
N LYS A 402 3.36 2.88 -28.02
CA LYS A 402 4.56 2.68 -28.84
C LYS A 402 4.78 1.20 -29.17
N ALA A 403 4.56 0.30 -28.22
CA ALA A 403 4.69 -1.15 -28.44
C ALA A 403 3.63 -1.68 -29.41
N SER A 404 2.38 -1.28 -29.25
CA SER A 404 1.28 -1.61 -30.17
C SER A 404 1.55 -1.06 -31.58
N HIS A 405 2.01 0.18 -31.70
CA HIS A 405 2.36 0.76 -33.00
C HIS A 405 3.49 -0.01 -33.72
N ARG A 406 4.49 -0.51 -32.99
CA ARG A 406 5.55 -1.36 -33.56
C ARG A 406 5.00 -2.69 -34.08
N LEU A 407 4.09 -3.32 -33.34
CA LEU A 407 3.43 -4.56 -33.77
C LEU A 407 2.67 -4.36 -35.08
N HIS A 408 1.91 -3.26 -35.21
CA HIS A 408 1.24 -2.90 -36.47
C HIS A 408 2.22 -2.74 -37.64
N GLN A 409 3.43 -2.27 -37.38
CA GLN A 409 4.50 -2.16 -38.37
C GLN A 409 5.22 -3.50 -38.64
N LYS A 410 4.75 -4.61 -38.06
CA LYS A 410 5.40 -5.94 -38.08
C LYS A 410 6.81 -5.91 -37.48
N ILE A 411 7.08 -4.95 -36.59
CA ILE A 411 8.33 -4.82 -35.84
C ILE A 411 8.10 -5.42 -34.46
N SER A 412 9.09 -6.15 -33.95
CA SER A 412 9.02 -6.68 -32.58
C SER A 412 8.83 -5.53 -31.58
N PRO A 413 7.83 -5.60 -30.67
CA PRO A 413 7.64 -4.59 -29.63
C PRO A 413 8.77 -4.58 -28.61
N GLY A 414 9.68 -5.56 -28.67
CA GLY A 414 10.62 -5.90 -27.60
C GLY A 414 10.01 -6.93 -26.66
N THR A 415 10.76 -7.28 -25.63
CA THR A 415 10.27 -8.18 -24.58
C THR A 415 9.28 -7.43 -23.67
N VAL A 416 8.18 -8.08 -23.32
CA VAL A 416 7.11 -7.54 -22.45
C VAL A 416 6.74 -8.57 -21.38
N CYS A 417 6.42 -8.14 -20.15
CA CYS A 417 5.92 -9.05 -19.12
C CYS A 417 4.47 -9.48 -19.41
N LEU A 418 3.95 -10.48 -18.69
CA LEU A 418 2.65 -11.08 -19.02
C LEU A 418 1.47 -10.12 -18.96
N LYS A 419 1.43 -9.17 -18.02
CA LYS A 419 0.30 -8.24 -17.96
C LYS A 419 0.39 -7.14 -19.01
N HIS A 420 1.59 -6.69 -19.36
CA HIS A 420 1.77 -5.77 -20.49
C HIS A 420 1.52 -6.45 -21.83
N PHE A 421 1.88 -7.74 -21.97
CA PHE A 421 1.42 -8.57 -23.08
C PHE A 421 -0.10 -8.54 -23.17
N ALA A 422 -0.81 -8.73 -22.06
CA ALA A 422 -2.26 -8.78 -22.07
C ALA A 422 -2.91 -7.44 -22.43
N GLU A 423 -2.36 -6.32 -21.94
CA GLU A 423 -2.80 -4.98 -22.35
C GLU A 423 -2.59 -4.76 -23.86
N ILE A 424 -1.41 -5.10 -24.39
CA ILE A 424 -1.13 -5.02 -25.83
C ILE A 424 -2.05 -5.95 -26.64
N PHE A 425 -2.28 -7.18 -26.15
CA PHE A 425 -3.11 -8.17 -26.81
C PHE A 425 -4.58 -7.71 -26.95
N ILE A 426 -5.08 -6.92 -26.00
CA ILE A 426 -6.40 -6.28 -26.12
C ILE A 426 -6.38 -5.11 -27.09
N LEU A 427 -5.32 -4.30 -27.07
CA LEU A 427 -5.21 -3.13 -27.94
C LEU A 427 -4.97 -3.49 -29.41
N GLU A 428 -4.47 -4.69 -29.70
CA GLU A 428 -4.17 -5.15 -31.05
C GLU A 428 -5.42 -5.71 -31.77
N PRO A 429 -6.01 -5.01 -32.75
CA PRO A 429 -7.13 -5.53 -33.52
C PRO A 429 -6.74 -6.68 -34.46
N ASP A 430 -5.55 -6.66 -35.05
CA ASP A 430 -5.16 -7.63 -36.08
C ASP A 430 -4.90 -9.02 -35.47
N HIS A 431 -5.60 -10.02 -35.99
CA HIS A 431 -5.49 -11.40 -35.54
C HIS A 431 -4.12 -12.01 -35.84
N VAL A 432 -3.49 -11.63 -36.97
CA VAL A 432 -2.18 -12.16 -37.35
C VAL A 432 -1.10 -11.66 -36.38
N SER A 433 -1.09 -10.36 -36.11
CA SER A 433 -0.19 -9.73 -35.15
C SER A 433 -0.36 -10.28 -33.73
N ARG A 434 -1.61 -10.57 -33.32
CA ARG A 434 -1.89 -11.23 -32.03
C ARG A 434 -1.35 -12.64 -31.93
N ASN A 435 -1.56 -13.46 -32.95
CA ASN A 435 -1.04 -14.82 -32.94
C ASN A 435 0.48 -14.83 -32.91
N ALA A 436 1.13 -13.94 -33.67
CA ALA A 436 2.58 -13.78 -33.61
C ALA A 436 3.06 -13.36 -32.20
N LEU A 437 2.36 -12.41 -31.56
CA LEU A 437 2.65 -11.98 -30.19
C LEU A 437 2.47 -13.13 -29.19
N LEU A 438 1.38 -13.89 -29.28
CA LEU A 438 1.08 -15.04 -28.43
C LEU A 438 2.16 -16.13 -28.57
N MET A 439 2.48 -16.55 -29.80
CA MET A 439 3.48 -17.58 -30.05
C MET A 439 4.87 -17.18 -29.55
N SER A 440 5.25 -15.92 -29.74
CA SER A 440 6.49 -15.35 -29.19
C SER A 440 6.50 -15.42 -27.66
N GLN A 441 5.40 -15.03 -27.02
CA GLN A 441 5.28 -15.02 -25.56
C GLN A 441 5.26 -16.44 -24.98
N VAL A 442 4.51 -17.37 -25.56
CA VAL A 442 4.49 -18.79 -25.15
C VAL A 442 5.88 -19.40 -25.29
N SER A 443 6.57 -19.17 -26.40
CA SER A 443 7.94 -19.66 -26.60
C SER A 443 8.90 -19.13 -25.53
N ARG A 444 8.76 -17.86 -25.14
CA ARG A 444 9.53 -17.27 -24.04
C ARG A 444 9.17 -17.90 -22.70
N LEU A 445 7.88 -18.04 -22.40
CA LEU A 445 7.40 -18.63 -21.15
C LEU A 445 7.87 -20.08 -20.98
N ARG A 446 7.84 -20.89 -22.03
CA ARG A 446 8.35 -22.27 -22.00
C ARG A 446 9.83 -22.30 -21.57
N ARG A 447 10.68 -21.48 -22.21
CA ARG A 447 12.11 -21.36 -21.85
C ARG A 447 12.33 -20.88 -20.41
N LEU A 448 11.55 -19.90 -19.96
CA LEU A 448 11.64 -19.38 -18.59
C LEU A 448 11.09 -20.39 -17.59
N ALA A 449 9.99 -21.08 -17.86
CA ALA A 449 9.42 -22.07 -16.95
C ALA A 449 10.40 -23.20 -16.64
N ASP A 450 11.32 -23.51 -17.56
CA ASP A 450 12.41 -24.46 -17.33
C ASP A 450 13.55 -23.90 -16.48
N SER A 451 14.01 -22.67 -16.80
CA SER A 451 15.22 -22.06 -16.22
C SER A 451 14.95 -21.25 -14.96
N ASP A 452 13.90 -20.44 -14.96
CA ASP A 452 13.42 -19.57 -13.88
C ASP A 452 11.86 -19.57 -13.83
N PRO A 453 11.25 -20.59 -13.19
CA PRO A 453 9.79 -20.73 -13.18
C PRO A 453 9.07 -19.60 -12.46
N VAL A 454 9.73 -18.94 -11.50
CA VAL A 454 9.13 -17.78 -10.81
C VAL A 454 9.21 -16.56 -11.70
N GLY A 455 10.35 -16.33 -12.37
CA GLY A 455 10.51 -15.24 -13.34
C GLY A 455 9.64 -15.38 -14.59
N ALA A 456 9.30 -16.61 -15.01
CA ALA A 456 8.37 -16.86 -16.11
C ALA A 456 7.00 -16.20 -15.87
N PHE A 457 6.50 -16.31 -14.65
CA PHE A 457 5.27 -15.66 -14.17
C PHE A 457 5.57 -14.47 -13.27
N GLY A 458 6.78 -13.94 -13.40
CA GLY A 458 7.29 -12.86 -12.60
C GLY A 458 7.49 -11.60 -13.42
N THR A 459 7.74 -10.51 -12.71
CA THR A 459 8.06 -9.17 -13.19
C THR A 459 6.87 -8.28 -13.56
N PHE A 460 6.50 -7.45 -12.58
CA PHE A 460 5.74 -6.23 -12.80
C PHE A 460 6.42 -5.05 -12.08
N SER A 461 6.19 -3.80 -12.51
CA SER A 461 6.71 -2.55 -11.92
C SER A 461 6.05 -2.14 -10.62
#